data_AF-A0A7C2XZX3-F1
#
_entry.id   AF-A0A7C2XZX3-F1
#
_cell.length_a   1.000
_cell.length_b   1.000
_cell.length_c   1.000
_cell.angle_alpha   90.00
_cell.angle_beta   90.00
_cell.angle_gamma   90.00
#
_symmetry.space_group_name_H-M   'P 1'
#
loop_
_entity.id
_entity.type
_entity.pdbx_description
1 polymer ?
#
loop_
_entity_poly.entity_id
_entity_poly.type
_entity_poly.pdbx_seq_one_letter_code
_entity_poly.pdbx_strand_id
1 'polypeptide(L)'
;MRRPKFWFPRRRLKRRIRELTSLAKELAPEAEVIDVLIPGYEELDAWIDIVVPDDKEELISDALSQRREEIFTNEGYHIGLGITERSQYEAAQEKLHVTI
;
A
#
# COMPACT_ATOMS: atom_id res chain seq x y z
N MET A 1 -10.42 6.50 21.73
CA MET A 1 -10.39 7.92 21.30
C MET A 1 -9.30 8.06 20.23
N ARG A 2 -9.64 8.26 18.94
CA ARG A 2 -8.65 8.56 17.90
C ARG A 2 -7.95 9.87 18.26
N ARG A 3 -6.62 9.88 18.34
CA ARG A 3 -5.85 11.12 18.54
C ARG A 3 -6.10 12.08 17.37
N PRO A 4 -6.15 13.41 17.59
CA PRO A 4 -6.39 14.35 16.51
C PRO A 4 -5.34 14.20 15.39
N LYS A 5 -5.81 14.03 14.15
CA LYS A 5 -5.01 13.81 12.92
C LYS A 5 -3.88 14.83 12.71
N PHE A 6 -4.01 16.02 13.29
CA PHE A 6 -3.10 17.15 13.12
C PHE A 6 -1.72 17.02 13.77
N TRP A 7 -1.44 15.94 14.53
CA TRP A 7 -0.19 15.79 15.27
C TRP A 7 0.64 14.55 14.92
N PHE A 8 0.26 13.83 13.86
CA PHE A 8 1.07 12.71 13.41
C PHE A 8 2.31 13.21 12.66
N PRO A 9 3.53 12.91 13.13
CA PRO A 9 4.73 13.38 12.45
C PRO A 9 4.80 12.74 11.06
N ARG A 10 4.67 13.55 10.00
CA ARG A 10 4.81 13.10 8.59
C ARG A 10 6.03 12.21 8.35
N ARG A 11 7.12 12.45 9.10
CA ARG A 11 8.34 11.63 9.07
C ARG A 11 8.13 10.19 9.57
N ARG A 12 7.33 9.98 10.61
CA ARG A 12 7.01 8.64 11.14
C ARG A 12 6.09 7.89 10.18
N LEU A 13 5.05 8.54 9.64
CA LEU A 13 4.19 7.95 8.62
C LEU A 13 5.00 7.49 7.39
N LYS A 14 5.86 8.37 6.85
CA LYS A 14 6.76 8.02 5.74
C LYS A 14 7.67 6.83 6.04
N ARG A 15 8.11 6.66 7.29
CA ARG A 15 8.91 5.50 7.70
C ARG A 15 8.08 4.21 7.64
N ARG A 16 6.80 4.25 8.06
CA ARG A 16 5.91 3.08 8.01
C ARG A 16 5.49 2.72 6.60
N ILE A 17 5.28 3.71 5.73
CA ILE A 17 5.10 3.47 4.30
C ILE A 17 6.33 2.75 3.72
N ARG A 18 7.54 3.26 3.99
CA ARG A 18 8.78 2.60 3.53
C ARG A 18 8.90 1.17 4.02
N GLU A 19 8.56 0.93 5.28
CA GLU A 19 8.56 -0.41 5.86
C GLU A 19 7.63 -1.36 5.12
N LEU A 20 6.38 -0.96 4.85
CA LEU A 20 5.42 -1.77 4.07
C LEU A 20 5.94 -2.03 2.65
N THR A 21 6.45 -0.99 1.96
CA THR A 21 7.00 -1.18 0.61
C THR A 21 8.26 -2.03 0.58
N SER A 22 9.06 -2.02 1.66
CA SER A 22 10.27 -2.85 1.76
C SER A 22 9.88 -4.31 2.00
N LEU A 23 8.89 -4.56 2.88
CA LEU A 23 8.35 -5.88 3.12
C LEU A 23 7.80 -6.52 1.84
N ALA A 24 7.07 -5.75 1.02
CA ALA A 24 6.60 -6.22 -0.29
C ALA A 24 7.75 -6.68 -1.18
N LYS A 25 8.84 -5.90 -1.25
CA LYS A 25 10.05 -6.21 -2.03
C LYS A 25 10.87 -7.36 -1.45
N GLU A 26 10.86 -7.55 -0.15
CA GLU A 26 11.52 -8.69 0.50
C GLU A 26 10.82 -10.01 0.14
N LEU A 27 9.47 -10.01 0.09
CA LEU A 27 8.67 -11.18 -0.28
C LEU A 27 8.68 -11.45 -1.79
N ALA A 28 8.65 -10.38 -2.58
CA ALA A 28 8.78 -10.44 -4.03
C ALA A 28 9.65 -9.28 -4.53
N PRO A 29 10.92 -9.53 -4.89
CA PRO A 29 11.82 -8.49 -5.40
C PRO A 29 11.29 -7.75 -6.63
N GLU A 30 10.41 -8.40 -7.39
CA GLU A 30 9.72 -7.88 -8.58
C GLU A 30 8.48 -7.05 -8.26
N ALA A 31 8.11 -6.90 -6.98
CA ALA A 31 7.02 -6.04 -6.56
C ALA A 31 7.34 -4.57 -6.86
N GLU A 32 6.38 -3.89 -7.45
CA GLU A 32 6.50 -2.52 -7.92
C GLU A 32 5.49 -1.64 -7.21
N VAL A 33 5.96 -0.52 -6.64
CA VAL A 33 5.06 0.46 -6.01
C VAL A 33 4.67 1.45 -7.09
N ILE A 34 3.40 1.44 -7.47
CA ILE A 34 2.87 2.27 -8.55
C ILE A 34 2.53 3.67 -8.04
N ASP A 35 1.92 3.77 -6.85
CA ASP A 35 1.55 5.05 -6.27
C ASP A 35 1.64 5.05 -4.73
N VAL A 36 1.89 6.24 -4.18
CA VAL A 36 1.86 6.52 -2.75
C VAL A 36 1.22 7.89 -2.52
N LEU A 37 0.03 7.90 -1.95
CA LEU A 37 -0.73 9.12 -1.67
C LEU A 37 -0.64 9.51 -0.20
N ILE A 38 -0.27 10.76 0.07
CA ILE A 38 -0.23 11.36 1.41
C ILE A 38 -0.78 12.81 1.34
N PRO A 39 -1.96 13.12 1.88
CA PRO A 39 -2.88 12.21 2.57
C PRO A 39 -3.43 11.14 1.63
N GLY A 40 -3.90 10.02 2.19
CA GLY A 40 -4.62 8.99 1.43
C GLY A 40 -6.03 9.43 1.09
N TYR A 41 -6.81 8.52 0.51
CA TYR A 41 -8.23 8.74 0.21
C TYR A 41 -9.09 8.75 1.49
N GLU A 42 -10.14 9.58 1.48
CA GLU A 42 -11.14 9.69 2.55
C GLU A 42 -10.54 9.88 3.96
N GLU A 43 -10.69 8.88 4.83
CA GLU A 43 -10.21 8.90 6.20
C GLU A 43 -8.77 8.41 6.37
N LEU A 44 -8.12 7.94 5.31
CA LEU A 44 -6.79 7.35 5.38
C LEU A 44 -5.69 8.41 5.55
N ASP A 45 -4.67 8.06 6.33
CA ASP A 45 -3.46 8.87 6.46
C ASP A 45 -2.55 8.72 5.23
N ALA A 46 -2.58 7.55 4.59
CA ALA A 46 -1.89 7.27 3.34
C ALA A 46 -2.56 6.13 2.54
N TRP A 47 -2.30 6.08 1.24
CA TRP A 47 -2.64 4.94 0.37
C TRP A 47 -1.38 4.50 -0.39
N ILE A 48 -1.24 3.19 -0.61
CA ILE A 48 -0.12 2.61 -1.36
C ILE A 48 -0.69 1.61 -2.37
N ASP A 49 -0.37 1.80 -3.65
CA ASP A 49 -0.68 0.84 -4.71
C ASP A 49 0.58 0.05 -5.09
N ILE A 50 0.46 -1.26 -5.10
CA ILE A 50 1.56 -2.20 -5.34
C ILE A 50 1.12 -3.22 -6.39
N VAL A 51 1.94 -3.36 -7.43
CA VAL A 51 1.83 -4.45 -8.39
C VAL A 51 2.79 -5.56 -8.00
N VAL A 52 2.29 -6.79 -7.99
CA VAL A 52 3.05 -7.98 -7.56
C VAL A 52 3.05 -9.03 -8.66
N PRO A 53 4.01 -9.98 -8.66
CA PRO A 53 3.94 -11.13 -9.54
C PRO A 53 2.63 -11.90 -9.36
N ASP A 54 2.14 -12.48 -10.45
CA ASP A 54 1.01 -13.41 -10.41
C ASP A 54 1.33 -14.55 -9.42
N ASP A 55 0.30 -15.12 -8.79
CA ASP A 55 0.39 -16.17 -7.76
C ASP A 55 1.01 -15.76 -6.41
N LYS A 56 1.46 -14.50 -6.26
CA LYS A 56 2.01 -13.97 -4.99
C LYS A 56 1.11 -12.95 -4.30
N GLU A 57 -0.02 -12.60 -4.90
CA GLU A 57 -0.95 -11.60 -4.37
C GLU A 57 -1.40 -11.94 -2.96
N GLU A 58 -1.98 -13.12 -2.75
CA GLU A 58 -2.53 -13.53 -1.45
C GLU A 58 -1.46 -13.49 -0.34
N LEU A 59 -0.29 -14.09 -0.59
CA LEU A 59 0.82 -14.12 0.37
C LEU A 59 1.28 -12.72 0.78
N ILE A 60 1.43 -11.83 -0.20
CA ILE A 60 1.89 -10.45 0.04
C ILE A 60 0.78 -9.64 0.72
N SER A 61 -0.47 -9.84 0.31
CA SER A 61 -1.65 -9.19 0.85
C SER A 61 -1.84 -9.50 2.33
N ASP A 62 -1.71 -10.77 2.71
CA ASP A 62 -1.78 -11.19 4.10
C ASP A 62 -0.66 -10.57 4.94
N ALA A 63 0.58 -10.66 4.47
CA ALA A 63 1.74 -10.14 5.20
C ALA A 63 1.67 -8.62 5.39
N LEU A 64 1.31 -7.87 4.35
CA LEU A 64 1.17 -6.42 4.41
C LEU A 64 -0.03 -6.00 5.25
N SER A 65 -1.16 -6.73 5.16
CA SER A 65 -2.36 -6.47 5.96
C SER A 65 -2.10 -6.68 7.44
N GLN A 66 -1.41 -7.76 7.81
CA GLN A 66 -0.98 -8.00 9.18
C GLN A 66 -0.09 -6.85 9.67
N ARG A 67 0.94 -6.47 8.90
CA ARG A 67 1.86 -5.42 9.33
C ARG A 67 1.17 -4.06 9.43
N ARG A 68 0.27 -3.74 8.51
CA ARG A 68 -0.58 -2.55 8.53
C ARG A 68 -1.43 -2.50 9.80
N GLU A 69 -2.06 -3.61 10.18
CA GLU A 69 -2.89 -3.67 11.39
C GLU A 69 -2.06 -3.43 12.66
N GLU A 70 -0.84 -3.96 12.73
CA GLU A 70 0.10 -3.66 13.81
C GLU A 70 0.46 -2.17 13.87
N ILE A 71 0.68 -1.53 12.72
CA ILE A 71 0.96 -0.10 12.63
C ILE A 71 -0.25 0.71 13.12
N PHE A 72 -1.46 0.33 12.72
CA PHE A 72 -2.70 0.99 13.17
C PHE A 72 -2.90 0.82 14.67
N THR A 73 -2.77 -0.39 15.19
CA THR A 73 -2.97 -0.69 16.61
C THR A 73 -1.95 0.01 17.50
N ASN A 74 -0.67 0.01 17.12
CA ASN A 74 0.41 0.54 17.97
C ASN A 74 0.59 2.06 17.83
N GLU A 75 0.40 2.60 16.63
CA GLU A 75 0.72 4.00 16.32
C GLU A 75 -0.47 4.81 15.85
N GLY A 76 -1.60 4.18 15.52
CA GLY A 76 -2.82 4.86 15.08
C GLY A 76 -2.84 5.30 13.62
N TYR A 77 -1.85 4.90 12.81
CA TYR A 77 -1.82 5.24 11.39
C TYR A 77 -2.74 4.35 10.58
N HIS A 78 -3.68 4.95 9.87
CA HIS A 78 -4.62 4.26 9.00
C HIS A 78 -4.13 4.33 7.55
N ILE A 79 -3.44 3.29 7.09
CA ILE A 79 -2.80 3.23 5.76
C ILE A 79 -3.59 2.25 4.89
N GLY A 80 -4.12 2.68 3.75
CA GLY A 80 -4.75 1.79 2.77
C GLY A 80 -3.72 1.11 1.86
N LEU A 81 -4.09 -0.06 1.35
CA LEU A 81 -3.27 -0.88 0.46
C LEU A 81 -4.11 -1.31 -0.74
N GLY A 82 -3.64 -1.04 -1.95
CA GLY A 82 -4.09 -1.67 -3.18
C GLY A 82 -3.01 -2.62 -3.65
N ILE A 83 -3.34 -3.91 -3.81
CA ILE A 83 -2.42 -4.93 -4.28
C ILE A 83 -3.05 -5.55 -5.52
N THR A 84 -2.30 -5.60 -6.61
CA THR A 84 -2.82 -6.07 -7.89
C THR A 84 -1.78 -6.95 -8.56
N GLU A 85 -2.23 -8.09 -9.09
CA GLU A 85 -1.38 -8.95 -9.90
C GLU A 85 -0.93 -8.24 -11.18
N ARG A 86 0.29 -8.52 -11.63
CA ARG A 86 0.89 -7.88 -12.80
C ARG A 86 0.04 -8.09 -14.05
N SER A 87 -0.43 -9.30 -14.28
CA SER A 87 -1.33 -9.61 -15.41
C SER A 87 -2.62 -8.79 -15.39
N GLN A 88 -3.22 -8.60 -14.20
CA GLN A 88 -4.44 -7.80 -14.03
C GLN A 88 -4.17 -6.31 -14.26
N TYR A 89 -3.04 -5.81 -13.76
CA TYR A 89 -2.62 -4.43 -13.96
C TYR A 89 -2.38 -4.12 -15.43
N GLU A 90 -1.66 -4.98 -16.14
CA GLU A 90 -1.39 -4.85 -17.57
C GLU A 90 -2.69 -4.89 -18.39
N ALA A 91 -3.58 -5.84 -18.11
CA ALA A 91 -4.89 -5.92 -18.77
C ALA A 91 -5.76 -4.67 -18.51
N ALA A 92 -5.65 -4.04 -17.35
CA ALA A 92 -6.32 -2.78 -17.05
C ALA A 92 -5.72 -1.60 -17.83
N GLN A 93 -4.39 -1.53 -17.93
CA GLN A 93 -3.69 -0.51 -18.71
C GLN A 93 -4.03 -0.61 -20.20
N GLU A 94 -4.11 -1.82 -20.77
CA GLU A 94 -4.48 -2.02 -22.17
C GLU A 94 -5.89 -1.52 -22.47
N LYS A 95 -6.88 -1.82 -21.60
CA LYS A 95 -8.25 -1.34 -21.76
C LYS A 95 -8.35 0.18 -21.75
N LEU A 96 -7.54 0.85 -20.92
CA LEU A 96 -7.50 2.31 -20.87
C LEU A 96 -6.91 2.92 -22.16
N HIS A 97 -5.94 2.25 -22.80
CA HIS A 97 -5.34 2.72 -24.06
C HIS A 97 -6.23 2.48 -25.29
N VAL A 98 -7.16 1.53 -25.27
CA VAL A 98 -8.06 1.23 -26.40
C VAL A 98 -9.26 2.21 -26.48
N THR A 99 -9.42 3.11 -25.52
CA THR A 99 -10.60 4.00 -25.43
C THR A 99 -10.38 5.39 -26.08
N ILE A 100 -9.51 5.52 -27.10
CA ILE A 100 -9.27 6.78 -27.83
C ILE A 100 -9.67 6.65 -29.29
#